data_AF-A0A661DSI5-F1
#
_entry.id   AF-A0A661DSI5-F1
#
_cell.length_a   1.000
_cell.length_b   1.000
_cell.length_c   1.000
_cell.angle_alpha   90.00
_cell.angle_beta   90.00
_cell.angle_gamma   90.00
#
_symmetry.space_group_name_H-M   'P 1'
#
loop_
_entity.id
_entity.type
_entity.pdbx_description
1 polymer ?
#
loop_
_entity_poly.entity_id
_entity_poly.type
_entity_poly.pdbx_seq_one_letter_code
_entity_poly.pdbx_strand_id
1 'polypeptide(L)'
;MNYKNSSYKHPADKNIQKSDTDTQQIDERYRYVYYCYSSAAVRNIDYLMVEQGFVDKSYELMNRAAQALLDFINRKYLHIEHITIVCGAGNNAGDGYALARLAKLQEKEPRIKIRLISIIDPQQLSGDANKAYADWLECGGSIDAM
;
A
#
# COMPACT_ATOMS: atom_id res chain seq x y z
N MET A 1 -25.74 -1.58 22.25
CA MET A 1 -24.86 -1.55 23.43
C MET A 1 -24.22 -0.17 23.49
N ASN A 2 -24.66 0.68 24.42
CA ASN A 2 -24.27 2.09 24.49
C ASN A 2 -23.05 2.27 25.40
N TYR A 3 -21.95 2.83 24.90
CA TYR A 3 -20.84 3.28 25.75
C TYR A 3 -20.98 4.77 26.05
N LYS A 4 -21.32 5.09 27.31
CA LYS A 4 -21.14 6.42 27.90
C LYS A 4 -19.98 6.37 28.90
N ASN A 5 -19.16 7.42 28.86
CA ASN A 5 -18.33 7.98 29.92
C ASN A 5 -17.15 7.15 30.46
N SER A 6 -15.94 7.46 29.98
CA SER A 6 -14.72 7.30 30.78
C SER A 6 -14.12 8.68 31.07
N SER A 7 -14.08 8.99 32.36
CA SER A 7 -13.66 10.25 32.96
C SER A 7 -12.15 10.26 33.21
N TYR A 8 -11.39 10.93 32.35
CA TYR A 8 -10.02 11.34 32.69
C TYR A 8 -10.00 12.85 32.92
N LYS A 9 -9.77 13.25 34.17
CA LYS A 9 -9.62 14.64 34.58
C LYS A 9 -8.15 15.06 34.41
N HIS A 10 -7.91 16.10 33.63
CA HIS A 10 -6.62 16.77 33.54
C HIS A 10 -6.30 17.42 34.90
N PRO A 11 -5.13 17.16 35.53
CA PRO A 11 -4.75 17.93 36.70
C PRO A 11 -4.44 19.37 36.29
N ALA A 12 -5.02 20.29 37.07
CA ALA A 12 -4.98 21.74 36.89
C ALA A 12 -3.57 22.32 37.04
N ASP A 13 -3.34 23.38 36.26
CA ASP A 13 -2.15 24.23 36.28
C ASP A 13 -1.82 24.74 37.69
N LYS A 14 -0.67 24.31 38.22
CA LYS A 14 0.02 25.01 39.29
C LYS A 14 1.14 25.83 38.67
N ASN A 15 1.00 27.15 38.79
CA ASN A 15 2.04 28.14 38.57
C ASN A 15 3.37 27.70 39.18
N ILE A 16 4.37 27.43 38.34
CA ILE A 16 5.77 27.39 38.72
C ILE A 16 6.51 28.31 37.74
N GLN A 17 7.10 29.36 38.29
CA GLN A 17 7.94 30.32 37.60
C GLN A 17 9.11 29.59 36.92
N LYS A 18 9.39 29.99 35.68
CA LYS A 18 10.48 29.47 34.85
C LYS A 18 11.84 29.68 35.51
N SER A 19 12.63 28.63 35.60
CA SER A 19 14.10 28.72 35.65
C SER A 19 14.67 28.11 34.38
N ASP A 20 15.35 28.94 33.61
CA ASP A 20 16.08 28.57 32.39
C ASP A 20 17.16 27.52 32.72
N THR A 21 17.07 26.33 32.11
CA THR A 21 18.14 25.37 31.72
C THR A 21 17.67 23.91 31.85
N ASP A 22 16.92 23.44 30.84
CA ASP A 22 17.03 22.10 30.22
C ASP A 22 15.78 21.88 29.37
N THR A 23 15.82 22.37 28.13
CA THR A 23 14.85 22.00 27.11
C THR A 23 15.13 20.53 26.76
N GLN A 24 14.49 19.59 27.47
CA GLN A 24 14.45 18.19 27.06
C GLN A 24 13.86 18.15 25.65
N GLN A 25 14.75 17.94 24.69
CA GLN A 25 14.46 17.76 23.28
C GLN A 25 13.72 16.42 23.13
N ILE A 26 12.39 16.46 23.31
CA ILE A 26 11.52 15.32 23.06
C ILE A 26 11.57 15.00 21.56
N ASP A 27 12.21 13.88 21.25
CA ASP A 27 12.37 13.33 19.90
C ASP A 27 10.99 13.05 19.27
N GLU A 28 10.62 13.83 18.24
CA GLU A 28 9.33 13.75 17.54
C GLU A 28 9.05 12.38 16.88
N ARG A 29 10.04 11.48 16.83
CA ARG A 29 9.95 10.17 16.16
C ARG A 29 9.00 9.15 16.80
N TYR A 30 8.43 9.43 17.98
CA TYR A 30 7.54 8.49 18.70
C TYR A 30 6.06 8.88 18.72
N ARG A 31 5.61 9.83 17.89
CA ARG A 31 4.24 10.38 17.98
C ARG A 31 3.13 9.57 17.28
N TYR A 32 3.44 8.44 16.65
CA TYR A 32 2.44 7.60 15.98
C TYR A 32 2.42 6.17 16.52
N VAL A 33 1.31 5.80 17.16
CA VAL A 33 1.00 4.39 17.43
C VAL A 33 0.65 3.75 16.09
N TYR A 34 1.53 2.88 15.59
CA TYR A 34 1.24 2.08 14.41
C TYR A 34 0.25 0.97 14.79
N TYR A 35 -0.98 1.07 14.28
CA TYR A 35 -1.97 0.00 14.43
C TYR A 35 -1.69 -1.10 13.40
N CYS A 36 -1.60 -2.34 13.88
CA CYS A 36 -1.57 -3.52 13.01
C CYS A 36 -3.00 -4.05 12.86
N TYR A 37 -3.52 -4.05 11.64
CA TYR A 37 -4.85 -4.55 11.32
C TYR A 37 -4.78 -5.98 10.80
N SER A 38 -5.80 -6.78 11.13
CA SER A 38 -5.95 -8.11 10.51
C SER A 38 -6.27 -7.97 9.03
N SER A 39 -6.01 -9.02 8.24
CA SER A 39 -6.37 -9.03 6.81
C SER A 39 -7.88 -8.87 6.58
N ALA A 40 -8.71 -9.36 7.51
CA ALA A 40 -10.16 -9.14 7.47
C ALA A 40 -10.52 -7.67 7.72
N ALA A 41 -9.86 -7.01 8.66
CA ALA A 41 -10.08 -5.59 8.94
C ALA A 41 -9.67 -4.72 7.74
N VAL A 42 -8.51 -5.00 7.11
CA VAL A 42 -8.07 -4.28 5.91
C VAL A 42 -9.07 -4.44 4.76
N ARG A 43 -9.53 -5.67 4.47
CA ARG A 43 -10.56 -5.89 3.44
C ARG A 43 -11.86 -5.13 3.72
N ASN A 44 -12.26 -5.06 4.99
CA ASN A 44 -13.44 -4.30 5.37
C ASN A 44 -13.24 -2.80 5.21
N ILE A 45 -12.05 -2.28 5.50
CA ILE A 45 -11.69 -0.88 5.24
C ILE A 45 -11.75 -0.59 3.74
N ASP A 46 -11.17 -1.44 2.89
CA ASP A 46 -11.20 -1.26 1.43
C ASP A 46 -12.64 -1.25 0.89
N TYR A 47 -13.50 -2.14 1.42
CA TYR A 47 -14.92 -2.16 1.10
C TYR A 47 -15.62 -0.85 1.50
N LEU A 48 -15.40 -0.37 2.74
CA LEU A 48 -16.00 0.87 3.23
C LEU A 48 -15.51 2.10 2.46
N MET A 49 -14.28 2.11 1.97
CA MET A 49 -13.76 3.21 1.14
C MET A 49 -14.59 3.38 -0.14
N VAL A 50 -15.03 2.27 -0.75
CA VAL A 50 -15.91 2.29 -1.91
C VAL A 50 -17.35 2.62 -1.51
N GLU A 51 -17.87 1.93 -0.49
CA GLU A 51 -19.26 2.07 -0.05
C GLU A 51 -19.61 3.49 0.43
N GLN A 52 -18.70 4.13 1.14
CA GLN A 52 -18.85 5.51 1.62
C GLN A 52 -18.54 6.57 0.54
N GLY A 53 -18.10 6.16 -0.66
CA GLY A 53 -17.79 7.07 -1.76
C GLY A 53 -16.46 7.83 -1.62
N PHE A 54 -15.51 7.34 -0.82
CA PHE A 54 -14.16 7.92 -0.76
C PHE A 54 -13.31 7.58 -2.00
N VAL A 55 -13.62 6.45 -2.64
CA VAL A 55 -13.09 6.03 -3.94
C VAL A 55 -14.20 5.44 -4.78
N ASP A 56 -14.13 5.59 -6.09
CA ASP A 56 -15.19 5.11 -6.98
C ASP A 56 -15.19 3.58 -7.11
N LYS A 57 -14.00 2.96 -7.07
CA LYS A 57 -13.80 1.52 -7.30
C LYS A 57 -12.64 0.98 -6.48
N SER A 58 -12.76 -0.26 -5.99
CA SER A 58 -11.68 -0.97 -5.27
C SER A 58 -10.42 -1.12 -6.11
N TYR A 59 -10.54 -1.24 -7.44
CA TYR A 59 -9.41 -1.25 -8.37
C TYR A 59 -8.52 -0.01 -8.25
N GLU A 60 -9.07 1.14 -7.86
CA GLU A 60 -8.28 2.34 -7.64
C GLU A 60 -7.35 2.20 -6.44
N LEU A 61 -7.81 1.57 -5.36
CA LEU A 61 -6.98 1.28 -4.18
C LEU A 61 -5.81 0.37 -4.54
N MET A 62 -6.04 -0.68 -5.34
CA MET A 62 -5.00 -1.56 -5.86
C MET A 62 -3.94 -0.79 -6.67
N ASN A 63 -4.37 0.13 -7.54
CA ASN A 63 -3.42 0.96 -8.29
C ASN A 63 -2.64 1.92 -7.41
N ARG A 64 -3.28 2.51 -6.39
CA ARG A 64 -2.60 3.36 -5.41
C ARG A 64 -1.56 2.56 -4.61
N ALA A 65 -1.88 1.32 -4.21
CA ALA A 65 -0.95 0.43 -3.52
C ALA A 65 0.26 0.09 -4.41
N ALA A 66 0.02 -0.28 -5.66
CA ALA A 66 1.07 -0.56 -6.64
C ALA A 66 1.96 0.66 -6.92
N GLN A 67 1.36 1.84 -7.08
CA GLN A 67 2.10 3.10 -7.28
C GLN A 67 2.96 3.43 -6.06
N ALA A 68 2.42 3.28 -4.84
CA ALA A 68 3.18 3.52 -3.61
C ALA A 68 4.40 2.59 -3.50
N LEU A 69 4.25 1.32 -3.90
CA LEU A 69 5.36 0.37 -3.96
C LEU A 69 6.39 0.75 -5.03
N LEU A 70 5.95 1.17 -6.21
CA LEU A 70 6.84 1.62 -7.28
C LEU A 70 7.63 2.88 -6.88
N ASP A 71 6.96 3.85 -6.24
CA ASP A 71 7.62 5.04 -5.69
C ASP A 71 8.66 4.67 -4.63
N PHE A 72 8.34 3.71 -3.76
CA PHE A 72 9.31 3.18 -2.81
C PHE A 72 10.52 2.56 -3.51
N ILE A 73 10.29 1.72 -4.53
CA ILE A 73 11.35 1.08 -5.31
C ILE A 73 12.24 2.15 -5.96
N ASN A 74 11.64 3.15 -6.62
CA ASN A 74 12.39 4.21 -7.30
C ASN A 74 13.19 5.09 -6.34
N ARG A 75 12.67 5.38 -5.15
CA ARG A 75 13.40 6.12 -4.11
C ARG A 75 14.54 5.30 -3.50
N LYS A 76 14.34 3.99 -3.32
CA LYS A 76 15.28 3.12 -2.60
C LYS A 76 16.36 2.54 -3.52
N TYR A 77 16.05 2.28 -4.78
CA TYR A 77 16.89 1.57 -5.74
C TYR A 77 17.06 2.36 -7.04
N LEU A 78 18.03 3.28 -7.05
CA LEU A 78 18.26 4.19 -8.19
C LEU A 78 18.61 3.43 -9.50
N HIS A 79 19.34 2.33 -9.40
CA HIS A 79 19.88 1.56 -10.53
C HIS A 79 19.21 0.19 -10.71
N ILE A 80 17.93 0.06 -10.36
CA ILE A 80 17.21 -1.19 -10.61
C ILE A 80 16.99 -1.38 -12.11
N GLU A 81 17.47 -2.50 -12.64
CA GLU A 81 17.33 -2.87 -14.05
C GLU A 81 16.36 -4.03 -14.26
N HIS A 82 16.14 -4.85 -13.22
CA HIS A 82 15.33 -6.06 -13.30
C HIS A 82 14.45 -6.20 -12.05
N ILE A 83 13.17 -6.54 -12.24
CA ILE A 83 12.26 -6.90 -11.16
C ILE A 83 11.62 -8.24 -11.52
N THR A 84 11.66 -9.19 -10.56
CA THR A 84 10.85 -10.41 -10.63
C THR A 84 9.67 -10.29 -9.69
N ILE A 85 8.46 -10.52 -10.21
CA ILE A 85 7.20 -10.44 -9.46
C ILE A 85 6.56 -11.82 -9.47
N VAL A 86 6.22 -12.34 -8.30
CA VAL A 86 5.59 -13.66 -8.14
C VAL A 86 4.18 -13.46 -7.61
N CYS A 87 3.18 -13.78 -8.44
CA CYS A 87 1.77 -13.53 -8.18
C CYS A 87 1.04 -14.81 -7.75
N GLY A 88 0.27 -14.70 -6.65
CA GLY A 88 -0.66 -15.72 -6.16
C GLY A 88 -2.04 -15.64 -6.82
N ALA A 89 -3.08 -16.06 -6.08
CA ALA A 89 -4.48 -16.05 -6.55
C ALA A 89 -5.35 -14.92 -5.99
N GLY A 90 -4.86 -14.15 -5.00
CA GLY A 90 -5.66 -13.16 -4.27
C GLY A 90 -5.44 -11.71 -4.72
N ASN A 91 -6.01 -10.75 -3.98
CA ASN A 91 -5.86 -9.32 -4.27
C ASN A 91 -4.39 -8.87 -4.36
N ASN A 92 -3.50 -9.44 -3.55
CA ASN A 92 -2.06 -9.17 -3.62
C ASN A 92 -1.45 -9.55 -4.99
N ALA A 93 -2.03 -10.53 -5.69
CA ALA A 93 -1.63 -10.82 -7.06
C ALA A 93 -1.97 -9.65 -7.97
N GLY A 94 -3.15 -9.05 -7.80
CA GLY A 94 -3.56 -7.84 -8.49
C GLY A 94 -2.60 -6.67 -8.27
N ASP A 95 -2.14 -6.44 -7.03
CA ASP A 95 -1.10 -5.44 -6.76
C ASP A 95 0.20 -5.73 -7.53
N GLY A 96 0.60 -7.00 -7.63
CA GLY A 96 1.77 -7.44 -8.40
C GLY A 96 1.63 -7.17 -9.90
N TYR A 97 0.48 -7.50 -10.49
CA TYR A 97 0.18 -7.19 -11.89
C TYR A 97 0.13 -5.68 -12.15
N ALA A 98 -0.50 -4.91 -11.26
CA ALA A 98 -0.55 -3.46 -11.35
C ALA A 98 0.87 -2.85 -11.24
N LEU A 99 1.71 -3.34 -10.33
CA LEU A 99 3.11 -2.92 -10.21
C LEU A 99 3.87 -3.21 -11.50
N ALA A 100 3.73 -4.41 -12.06
CA ALA A 100 4.38 -4.82 -13.29
C ALA A 100 4.04 -3.87 -14.44
N ARG A 101 2.76 -3.58 -14.62
CA ARG A 101 2.26 -2.63 -15.62
C ARG A 101 2.84 -1.23 -15.39
N LEU A 102 2.73 -0.69 -14.18
CA LEU A 102 3.20 0.65 -13.87
C LEU A 102 4.72 0.76 -14.11
N ALA A 103 5.51 -0.20 -13.65
CA ALA A 103 6.96 -0.21 -13.86
C ALA A 103 7.35 -0.32 -15.34
N LYS A 104 6.58 -1.05 -16.16
CA LYS A 104 6.81 -1.17 -17.61
C LYS A 104 6.45 0.11 -18.37
N LEU A 105 5.38 0.79 -17.95
CA LEU A 105 4.89 2.02 -18.59
C LEU A 105 5.67 3.28 -18.15
N GLN A 106 6.49 3.18 -17.10
CA GLN A 106 7.34 4.29 -16.69
C GLN A 106 8.32 4.70 -17.79
N GLU A 107 8.43 6.01 -18.00
CA GLU A 107 9.42 6.63 -18.89
C GLU A 107 10.77 6.74 -18.17
N LYS A 108 11.49 5.61 -18.09
CA LYS A 108 12.84 5.52 -17.50
C LYS A 108 13.80 4.92 -18.52
N GLU A 109 15.03 5.44 -18.55
CA GLU A 109 16.14 4.89 -19.33
C GLU A 109 17.33 4.54 -18.41
N PRO A 110 17.85 3.29 -18.44
CA PRO A 110 17.27 2.14 -19.14
C PRO A 110 15.92 1.72 -18.54
N ARG A 111 15.04 1.16 -19.37
CA ARG A 111 13.76 0.59 -18.92
C ARG A 111 13.99 -0.59 -17.97
N ILE A 112 13.17 -0.69 -16.94
CA ILE A 112 13.19 -1.83 -16.02
C ILE A 112 12.61 -3.06 -16.73
N LYS A 113 13.37 -4.15 -16.74
CA LYS A 113 12.92 -5.44 -17.26
C LYS A 113 12.09 -6.15 -16.19
N ILE A 114 10.85 -6.46 -16.51
CA ILE A 114 9.93 -7.16 -15.61
C ILE A 114 9.84 -8.62 -16.02
N ARG A 115 10.08 -9.52 -15.05
CA ARG A 115 9.73 -10.94 -15.12
C ARG A 115 8.55 -11.17 -14.19
N LEU A 116 7.40 -11.58 -14.72
CA LEU A 116 6.21 -11.87 -13.91
C LEU A 116 5.90 -13.36 -13.99
N ILE A 117 5.84 -14.01 -12.83
CA ILE A 117 5.50 -15.42 -12.67
C ILE A 117 4.16 -15.51 -11.96
N SER A 118 3.22 -16.26 -12.51
CA SER A 118 1.99 -16.65 -11.80
C SER A 118 2.14 -18.06 -11.24
N ILE A 119 1.87 -18.24 -9.94
CA ILE A 119 1.96 -19.57 -9.30
C ILE A 119 0.68 -20.41 -9.48
N ILE A 120 -0.38 -19.77 -9.98
CA ILE A 120 -1.63 -20.39 -10.38
C ILE A 120 -1.88 -20.11 -11.86
N ASP A 121 -2.86 -20.78 -12.45
CA ASP A 121 -3.40 -20.39 -13.75
C ASP A 121 -4.07 -19.01 -13.65
N PRO A 122 -3.56 -17.96 -14.32
CA PRO A 122 -4.14 -16.61 -14.25
C PRO A 122 -5.61 -16.54 -14.68
N GLN A 123 -6.11 -17.51 -15.45
CA GLN A 123 -7.52 -17.59 -15.84
C GLN A 123 -8.45 -17.84 -14.63
N GLN A 124 -7.91 -18.32 -13.50
CA GLN A 124 -8.66 -18.50 -12.26
C GLN A 124 -8.78 -17.21 -11.43
N LEU A 125 -8.06 -16.15 -11.81
CA LEU A 125 -8.18 -14.85 -11.13
C LEU A 125 -9.58 -14.27 -11.35
N SER A 126 -10.11 -13.60 -10.33
CA SER A 126 -11.41 -12.92 -10.36
C SER A 126 -11.32 -11.49 -9.85
N GLY A 127 -12.34 -10.68 -10.14
CA GLY A 127 -12.44 -9.30 -9.65
C GLY A 127 -11.26 -8.43 -10.09
N ASP A 128 -10.77 -7.58 -9.18
CA ASP A 128 -9.71 -6.62 -9.48
C ASP A 128 -8.38 -7.28 -9.89
N ALA A 129 -8.07 -8.46 -9.36
CA ALA A 129 -6.86 -9.19 -9.73
C ALA A 129 -6.91 -9.67 -11.20
N ASN A 130 -8.09 -10.10 -11.67
CA ASN A 130 -8.29 -10.46 -13.09
C ASN A 130 -8.14 -9.23 -13.99
N LYS A 131 -8.69 -8.10 -13.57
CA LYS A 131 -8.54 -6.84 -14.29
C LYS A 131 -7.08 -6.39 -14.37
N ALA A 132 -6.34 -6.44 -13.26
CA ALA A 132 -4.91 -6.11 -13.25
C ALA A 132 -4.11 -7.03 -14.19
N TYR A 133 -4.43 -8.32 -14.21
CA TYR A 133 -3.84 -9.27 -15.15
C TYR A 133 -4.15 -8.90 -16.61
N ALA A 134 -5.41 -8.58 -16.94
CA ALA A 134 -5.78 -8.15 -18.28
C ALA A 134 -5.02 -6.87 -18.70
N ASP A 135 -4.95 -5.88 -17.81
CA ASP A 135 -4.24 -4.62 -18.07
C ASP A 135 -2.71 -4.85 -18.25
N TRP A 136 -2.14 -5.85 -17.57
CA TRP A 136 -0.74 -6.27 -17.77
C TRP A 136 -0.53 -6.84 -19.17
N LEU A 137 -1.43 -7.69 -19.65
CA LEU A 137 -1.35 -8.21 -21.03
C LEU A 137 -1.55 -7.10 -22.06
N GLU A 138 -2.51 -6.19 -21.83
CA GLU A 138 -2.81 -5.08 -22.75
C GLU A 138 -1.61 -4.14 -22.95
N CYS A 139 -0.81 -3.91 -21.90
CA CYS A 139 0.43 -3.13 -22.02
C CYS A 139 1.61 -3.89 -22.67
N GLY A 140 1.37 -5.08 -23.21
CA GLY A 140 2.40 -5.94 -23.82
C GLY A 140 3.26 -6.68 -22.79
N GLY A 141 2.70 -6.96 -21.61
CA GLY A 141 3.30 -7.83 -20.62
C GLY A 141 3.10 -9.30 -20.94
N SER A 142 3.96 -10.17 -20.39
CA SER A 142 3.87 -11.62 -20.51
C SER A 142 3.96 -12.28 -19.14
N ILE A 143 3.51 -13.53 -19.06
CA ILE A 143 3.69 -14.39 -17.88
C ILE A 143 4.76 -15.41 -18.23
N ASP A 144 5.78 -15.47 -17.39
CA ASP A 144 6.85 -16.46 -17.51
C ASP A 144 6.45 -17.74 -16.78
N ALA A 145 6.92 -18.87 -17.31
CA ALA A 145 6.89 -20.13 -16.59
C ALA A 145 7.81 -20.07 -15.35
N MET A 146 7.48 -20.88 -14.34
CA MET A 146 8.35 -21.11 -13.18
C MET A 146 9.67 -21.76 -13.60
#